data_AF-A0A3L6NB47-F1
#
_entry.id   AF-A0A3L6NB47-F1
#
_cell.length_a   1.000
_cell.length_b   1.000
_cell.length_c   1.000
_cell.angle_alpha   90.00
_cell.angle_beta   90.00
_cell.angle_gamma   90.00
#
_symmetry.space_group_name_H-M   'P 1'
#
loop_
_entity.id
_entity.type
_entity.pdbx_description
1 polymer ?
#
loop_
_entity_poly.entity_id
_entity_poly.type
_entity_poly.pdbx_seq_one_letter_code
_entity_poly.pdbx_strand_id
1 'polypeptide(L)'
;MSSISIPEDEPLVPPQPKRRGRKPKPIQNRNWQLPRPIQRKEESHPRAKQLAVVMFMYHHQVFDPSSSWSVNGYRKPFQREAADYFKIKRRTIGNWVLKDWDNPEITNRCYLPRWPQLEKQLFHDFMELRKNGRPVTTAWARKRAIEIFTESLLSKEHVKLFTFSNGWWQGFKSRFNIVKRRVIKQATQQPEALAEVCGSFNKFIRRIQHNE
;
A
#
# COMPACT_ATOMS: atom_id res chain seq x y z
N MET A 1 32.45 51.61 -20.81
CA MET A 1 31.99 50.32 -21.35
C MET A 1 32.62 49.22 -20.51
N SER A 2 31.89 48.71 -19.52
CA SER A 2 32.37 47.66 -18.60
C SER A 2 32.01 46.29 -19.15
N SER A 3 32.99 45.59 -19.69
CA SER A 3 32.82 44.23 -20.22
C SER A 3 32.50 43.25 -19.09
N ILE A 4 31.31 42.66 -19.15
CA ILE A 4 30.86 41.59 -18.26
C ILE A 4 31.54 40.30 -18.75
N SER A 5 32.51 39.83 -17.98
CA SER A 5 33.16 38.54 -18.21
C SER A 5 32.15 37.42 -17.94
N ILE A 6 31.76 36.72 -19.01
CA ILE A 6 30.94 35.51 -18.94
C ILE A 6 31.81 34.43 -18.26
N PRO A 7 31.36 33.77 -17.18
CA PRO A 7 32.11 32.69 -16.58
C PRO A 7 32.16 31.52 -17.57
N GLU A 8 33.37 31.04 -17.87
CA GLU A 8 33.58 29.84 -18.68
C GLU A 8 32.79 28.67 -18.10
N ASP A 9 32.04 28.01 -18.98
CA ASP A 9 31.19 26.86 -18.69
C ASP A 9 32.09 25.69 -18.27
N GLU A 10 32.10 25.35 -16.97
CA GLU A 10 32.83 24.18 -16.47
C GLU A 10 32.35 22.92 -17.22
N PRO A 11 33.25 22.10 -17.77
CA PRO A 11 32.85 20.93 -18.52
C PRO A 11 32.10 19.95 -17.60
N LEU A 12 30.82 19.73 -17.92
CA LEU A 12 29.93 18.78 -17.25
C LEU A 12 30.52 17.37 -17.30
N VAL A 13 31.24 16.98 -16.25
CA VAL A 13 31.76 15.62 -16.09
C VAL A 13 30.56 14.66 -16.04
N PRO A 14 30.45 13.69 -16.97
CA PRO A 14 29.33 12.77 -16.99
C PRO A 14 29.25 11.98 -15.66
N PRO A 15 28.05 11.78 -15.11
CA PRO A 15 27.88 11.11 -13.83
C PRO A 15 28.47 9.69 -13.89
N GLN A 16 29.47 9.44 -13.06
CA GLN A 16 30.16 8.16 -13.02
C GLN A 16 29.16 7.03 -12.68
N PRO A 17 29.15 5.92 -13.45
CA PRO A 17 28.25 4.81 -13.18
C PRO A 17 28.49 4.26 -11.77
N LYS A 18 27.41 4.02 -11.03
CA LYS A 18 27.49 3.47 -9.67
C LYS A 18 28.29 2.16 -9.71
N ARG A 19 29.22 2.01 -8.75
CA ARG A 19 30.00 0.79 -8.59
C ARG A 19 29.06 -0.41 -8.52
N ARG A 20 29.29 -1.39 -9.39
CA ARG A 20 28.52 -2.64 -9.39
C ARG A 20 28.65 -3.29 -8.01
N GLY A 21 27.58 -3.92 -7.54
CA GLY A 21 27.63 -4.72 -6.32
C GLY A 21 28.74 -5.76 -6.39
N ARG A 22 29.23 -6.20 -5.23
CA ARG A 22 30.23 -7.28 -5.18
C ARG A 22 29.70 -8.48 -5.93
N LYS A 23 30.51 -9.05 -6.81
CA LYS A 23 30.15 -10.30 -7.50
C LYS A 23 29.88 -11.37 -6.43
N PRO A 24 28.80 -12.15 -6.55
CA PRO A 24 28.52 -13.21 -5.59
C PRO A 24 29.71 -14.18 -5.54
N LYS A 25 30.08 -14.61 -4.32
CA LYS A 25 31.16 -15.57 -4.15
C LYS A 25 30.86 -16.85 -4.97
N PRO A 26 31.88 -17.47 -5.60
CA PRO A 26 31.75 -18.80 -6.19
C PRO A 26 31.16 -19.77 -5.16
N ILE A 27 30.35 -20.74 -5.61
CA ILE A 27 29.64 -21.67 -4.73
C ILE A 27 30.60 -22.39 -3.77
N GLN A 28 31.78 -22.77 -4.26
CA GLN A 28 32.86 -23.41 -3.50
C GLN A 28 33.35 -22.57 -2.30
N ASN A 29 33.30 -21.24 -2.41
CA ASN A 29 33.78 -20.30 -1.39
C ASN A 29 32.66 -19.76 -0.49
N ARG A 30 31.42 -20.27 -0.64
CA ARG A 30 30.32 -19.89 0.23
C ARG A 30 30.36 -20.79 1.46
N ASN A 31 30.43 -20.18 2.64
CA ASN A 31 30.24 -20.90 3.89
C ASN A 31 28.79 -21.39 3.95
N TRP A 32 28.58 -22.71 3.84
CA TRP A 32 27.25 -23.29 3.94
C TRP A 32 26.79 -23.26 5.40
N GLN A 33 25.59 -22.76 5.63
CA GLN A 33 24.97 -22.68 6.95
C GLN A 33 23.70 -23.51 6.92
N LEU A 34 23.54 -24.40 7.89
CA LEU A 34 22.32 -25.17 8.06
C LEU A 34 21.15 -24.20 8.30
N PRO A 35 20.02 -24.35 7.57
CA PRO A 35 18.81 -23.62 7.90
C PRO A 35 18.40 -23.99 9.33
N ARG A 36 17.92 -22.99 10.08
CA ARG A 36 17.40 -23.24 11.43
C ARG A 36 16.19 -24.17 11.32
N PRO A 37 16.00 -25.11 12.27
CA PRO A 37 14.80 -25.93 12.31
C PRO A 37 13.55 -25.05 12.26
N ILE A 38 12.55 -25.47 11.48
CA ILE A 38 11.28 -24.76 11.36
C ILE A 38 10.61 -24.74 12.74
N GLN A 39 10.61 -23.58 13.39
CA GLN A 39 10.08 -23.44 14.75
C GLN A 39 8.54 -23.49 14.79
N ARG A 40 7.90 -23.13 13.68
CA ARG A 40 6.44 -23.04 13.58
C ARG A 40 5.99 -23.43 12.18
N LYS A 41 4.97 -24.28 12.10
CA LYS A 41 4.25 -24.53 10.84
C LYS A 41 3.48 -23.28 10.46
N GLU A 42 3.86 -22.66 9.34
CA GLU A 42 3.14 -21.54 8.74
C GLU A 42 2.16 -22.08 7.70
N GLU A 43 0.87 -22.06 8.04
CA GLU A 43 -0.18 -22.45 7.10
C GLU A 43 -0.68 -21.19 6.39
N SER A 44 -0.43 -21.12 5.08
CA SER A 44 -1.00 -20.08 4.22
C SER A 44 -2.37 -20.54 3.74
N HIS A 45 -3.40 -19.75 4.05
CA HIS A 45 -4.77 -20.02 3.59
C HIS A 45 -5.13 -19.05 2.46
N PRO A 46 -5.40 -19.54 1.23
CA PRO A 46 -5.82 -18.70 0.11
C PRO A 46 -7.08 -17.90 0.44
N ARG A 47 -7.22 -16.72 -0.16
CA ARG A 47 -8.39 -15.84 0.04
C ARG A 47 -9.71 -16.58 -0.20
N ALA A 48 -9.80 -17.36 -1.27
CA ALA A 48 -10.98 -18.17 -1.57
C ALA A 48 -11.35 -19.15 -0.45
N LYS A 49 -10.34 -19.78 0.18
CA LYS A 49 -10.56 -20.71 1.30
C LYS A 49 -11.04 -19.99 2.56
N GLN A 50 -10.50 -18.79 2.83
CA GLN A 50 -10.97 -17.95 3.93
C GLN A 50 -12.43 -17.54 3.72
N LEU A 51 -12.78 -17.13 2.49
CA LEU A 51 -14.15 -16.76 2.13
C LEU A 51 -15.13 -17.92 2.29
N ALA A 52 -14.76 -19.12 1.83
CA ALA A 52 -15.59 -20.31 1.97
C ALA A 52 -15.91 -20.64 3.44
N VAL A 53 -14.93 -20.47 4.33
CA VAL A 53 -15.12 -20.67 5.78
C VAL A 53 -16.07 -19.63 6.37
N VAL A 54 -15.93 -18.37 5.97
CA VAL A 54 -16.82 -17.31 6.42
C VAL A 54 -18.25 -17.55 5.89
N MET A 55 -18.41 -17.81 4.60
CA MET A 55 -19.71 -18.15 4.00
C MET A 55 -20.37 -19.35 4.67
N PHE A 56 -19.59 -20.39 5.00
CA PHE A 56 -20.09 -21.54 5.76
C PHE A 56 -20.65 -21.12 7.12
N MET A 57 -19.94 -20.27 7.87
CA MET A 57 -20.42 -19.79 9.17
C MET A 57 -21.70 -18.94 9.09
N TYR A 58 -21.94 -18.23 7.97
CA TYR A 58 -23.13 -17.40 7.77
C TYR A 58 -24.34 -18.17 7.24
N HIS A 59 -24.13 -19.05 6.25
CA HIS A 59 -25.22 -19.63 5.47
C HIS A 59 -25.53 -21.09 5.82
N HIS A 60 -24.56 -21.83 6.35
CA HIS A 60 -24.79 -23.23 6.67
C HIS A 60 -25.75 -23.37 7.86
N GLN A 61 -26.65 -24.34 7.80
CA GLN A 61 -27.58 -24.65 8.89
C GLN A 61 -27.29 -26.05 9.39
N VAL A 62 -27.20 -26.21 10.70
CA VAL A 62 -26.98 -27.49 11.36
C VAL A 62 -28.29 -27.88 12.03
N PHE A 63 -28.82 -29.05 11.67
CA PHE A 63 -29.98 -29.62 12.34
C PHE A 63 -29.57 -30.11 13.73
N ASP A 64 -30.09 -29.46 14.76
CA ASP A 64 -29.82 -29.75 16.17
C ASP A 64 -31.06 -29.39 17.00
N PRO A 65 -32.10 -30.26 16.98
CA PRO A 65 -33.37 -29.99 17.65
C PRO A 65 -33.27 -29.97 19.18
N SER A 66 -32.15 -30.45 19.75
CA SER A 66 -31.89 -30.44 21.18
C SER A 66 -31.25 -29.15 21.69
N SER A 67 -30.73 -28.32 20.80
CA SER A 67 -30.03 -27.09 21.18
C SER A 67 -31.01 -25.98 21.51
N SER A 68 -30.80 -25.31 22.64
CA SER A 68 -31.54 -24.10 23.02
C SER A 68 -31.34 -22.92 22.06
N TRP A 69 -30.32 -22.94 21.20
CA TRP A 69 -30.08 -21.92 20.17
C TRP A 69 -30.65 -22.30 18.80
N SER A 70 -31.38 -23.43 18.72
CA SER A 70 -32.06 -23.84 17.50
C SER A 70 -33.39 -23.11 17.33
N VAL A 71 -33.68 -22.70 16.11
CA VAL A 71 -34.98 -22.18 15.67
C VAL A 71 -35.51 -23.18 14.66
N ASN A 72 -36.70 -23.74 14.92
CA ASN A 72 -37.27 -24.85 14.13
C ASN A 72 -36.35 -26.07 13.99
N GLY A 73 -35.53 -26.34 15.02
CA GLY A 73 -34.57 -27.44 15.02
C GLY A 73 -33.30 -27.18 14.22
N TYR A 74 -33.12 -26.00 13.62
CA TYR A 74 -31.91 -25.61 12.92
C TYR A 74 -31.18 -24.49 13.66
N ARG A 75 -29.86 -24.54 13.65
CA ARG A 75 -29.00 -23.50 14.20
C ARG A 75 -27.83 -23.18 13.28
N LYS A 76 -27.14 -22.07 13.57
CA LYS A 76 -25.87 -21.75 12.93
C LYS A 76 -24.76 -22.72 13.35
N PRO A 77 -23.73 -22.93 12.51
CA PRO A 77 -22.63 -23.82 12.83
C PRO A 77 -21.74 -23.19 13.90
N PHE A 78 -21.20 -24.02 14.79
CA PHE A 78 -20.17 -23.57 15.71
C PHE A 78 -18.80 -23.52 15.03
N GLN A 79 -17.91 -22.67 15.55
CA GLN A 79 -16.53 -22.60 15.07
C GLN A 79 -15.77 -23.94 15.15
N ARG A 80 -16.17 -24.83 16.08
CA ARG A 80 -15.61 -26.19 16.19
C ARG A 80 -16.01 -27.06 14.99
N GLU A 81 -17.26 -26.98 14.56
CA GLU A 81 -17.78 -27.74 13.42
C GLU A 81 -17.11 -27.26 12.12
N ALA A 82 -16.93 -25.94 11.96
CA ALA A 82 -16.17 -25.38 10.85
C ALA A 82 -14.68 -25.77 10.91
N ALA A 83 -14.08 -25.83 12.11
CA ALA A 83 -12.69 -26.27 12.28
C ALA A 83 -12.51 -27.72 11.83
N ASP A 84 -13.45 -28.58 12.17
CA ASP A 84 -13.44 -29.99 11.81
C ASP A 84 -13.71 -30.20 10.32
N TYR A 85 -14.59 -29.40 9.70
CA TYR A 85 -14.89 -29.46 8.28
C TYR A 85 -13.71 -28.97 7.42
N PHE A 86 -13.18 -27.78 7.70
CA PHE A 86 -12.13 -27.16 6.87
C PHE A 86 -10.70 -27.58 7.24
N LYS A 87 -10.54 -28.30 8.36
CA LYS A 87 -9.25 -28.67 8.98
C LYS A 87 -8.40 -27.44 9.29
N ILE A 88 -9.02 -26.44 9.90
CA ILE A 88 -8.39 -25.17 10.29
C ILE A 88 -8.57 -24.97 11.79
N LYS A 89 -7.54 -24.47 12.46
CA LYS A 89 -7.61 -24.20 13.90
C LYS A 89 -8.78 -23.26 14.23
N ARG A 90 -9.59 -23.62 15.23
CA ARG A 90 -10.75 -22.84 15.70
C ARG A 90 -10.43 -21.35 15.92
N ARG A 91 -9.27 -21.03 16.53
CA ARG A 91 -8.83 -19.64 16.74
C ARG A 91 -8.67 -18.86 15.44
N THR A 92 -8.16 -19.51 14.38
CA THR A 92 -8.00 -18.90 13.06
C THR A 92 -9.36 -18.56 12.44
N ILE A 93 -10.32 -19.48 12.54
CA ILE A 93 -11.70 -19.26 12.06
C ILE A 93 -12.36 -18.11 12.82
N GLY A 94 -12.26 -18.10 14.15
CA GLY A 94 -12.79 -17.00 14.96
C GLY A 94 -12.22 -15.64 14.56
N ASN A 95 -10.91 -15.57 14.31
CA ASN A 95 -10.27 -14.34 13.84
C ASN A 95 -10.75 -13.89 12.46
N TRP A 96 -11.17 -14.80 11.57
CA TRP A 96 -11.70 -14.45 10.25
C TRP A 96 -13.14 -13.96 10.32
N VAL A 97 -13.98 -14.61 11.13
CA VAL A 97 -15.36 -14.19 11.35
C VAL A 97 -15.42 -12.83 12.05
N LEU A 98 -14.57 -12.59 13.05
CA LEU A 98 -14.50 -11.30 13.76
C LEU A 98 -13.99 -10.14 12.88
N LYS A 99 -13.22 -10.45 11.84
CA LYS A 99 -12.61 -9.44 10.97
C LYS A 99 -13.54 -8.93 9.88
N ASP A 100 -14.81 -9.31 9.91
CA ASP A 100 -15.91 -8.88 9.05
C ASP A 100 -15.43 -8.31 7.69
N TRP A 101 -15.38 -9.19 6.69
CA TRP A 101 -14.73 -8.90 5.40
C TRP A 101 -15.31 -7.69 4.66
N ASP A 102 -16.56 -7.35 4.96
CA ASP A 102 -17.28 -6.23 4.36
C ASP A 102 -17.28 -4.98 5.23
N ASN A 103 -16.54 -4.97 6.35
CA ASN A 103 -16.35 -3.75 7.13
C ASN A 103 -15.11 -2.97 6.62
N PRO A 104 -15.30 -1.95 5.75
CA PRO A 104 -14.21 -1.11 5.27
C PRO A 104 -13.50 -0.37 6.41
N GLU A 105 -14.11 -0.25 7.59
CA GLU A 105 -13.50 0.40 8.75
C GLU A 105 -12.49 -0.51 9.45
N ILE A 106 -12.64 -1.85 9.38
CA ILE A 106 -11.74 -2.82 10.03
C ILE A 106 -10.59 -3.24 9.10
N THR A 107 -10.85 -3.37 7.79
CA THR A 107 -9.79 -3.66 6.79
C THR A 107 -8.74 -2.55 6.77
N ASN A 108 -9.18 -1.35 7.06
CA ASN A 108 -8.39 -0.24 7.54
C ASN A 108 -7.89 -0.52 8.96
N ARG A 109 -6.90 -1.42 9.10
CA ARG A 109 -5.80 -1.20 10.05
C ARG A 109 -5.01 0.03 9.60
N CYS A 110 -5.71 1.16 9.49
CA CYS A 110 -5.20 2.48 9.27
C CYS A 110 -4.36 2.75 10.49
N TYR A 111 -3.06 2.55 10.32
CA TYR A 111 -2.07 3.17 11.18
C TYR A 111 -2.37 4.67 11.13
N LEU A 112 -3.15 5.14 12.12
CA LEU A 112 -3.51 6.54 12.22
C LEU A 112 -2.20 7.32 12.25
N PRO A 113 -2.04 8.34 11.38
CA PRO A 113 -0.81 9.09 11.37
C PRO A 113 -0.64 9.72 12.75
N ARG A 114 0.54 9.55 13.34
CA ARG A 114 0.89 10.16 14.63
C ARG A 114 0.78 11.70 14.58
N TRP A 115 0.87 12.27 13.38
CA TRP A 115 0.81 13.70 13.10
C TRP A 115 -0.21 14.00 11.99
N PRO A 116 -1.53 13.88 12.26
CA PRO A 116 -2.56 14.01 11.22
C PRO A 116 -2.64 15.43 10.64
N GLN A 117 -2.45 16.46 11.46
CA GLN A 117 -2.49 17.86 11.03
C GLN A 117 -1.36 18.18 10.05
N LEU A 118 -0.13 17.74 10.38
CA LEU A 118 1.03 17.88 9.49
C LEU A 118 0.77 17.21 8.14
N GLU A 119 0.23 15.98 8.15
CA GLU A 119 -0.06 15.27 6.91
C GLU A 119 -1.16 15.94 6.08
N LYS A 120 -2.20 16.50 6.72
CA LYS A 120 -3.25 17.27 6.04
C LYS A 120 -2.69 18.50 5.34
N GLN A 121 -1.86 19.30 6.02
CA GLN A 121 -1.22 20.48 5.42
C GLN A 121 -0.27 20.09 4.29
N LEU A 122 0.56 19.07 4.50
CA LEU A 122 1.46 18.57 3.46
C LEU A 122 0.69 18.07 2.22
N PHE A 123 -0.46 17.43 2.41
CA PHE A 123 -1.31 16.97 1.31
C PHE A 123 -1.96 18.13 0.56
N HIS A 124 -2.37 19.19 1.26
CA HIS A 124 -2.90 20.40 0.64
C HIS A 124 -1.86 21.03 -0.30
N ASP A 125 -0.65 21.27 0.21
CA ASP A 125 0.46 21.85 -0.58
C ASP A 125 0.85 20.94 -1.76
N PHE A 126 0.76 19.62 -1.57
CA PHE A 126 0.95 18.65 -2.64
C PHE A 126 -0.07 18.83 -3.77
N MET A 127 -1.36 19.02 -3.42
CA MET A 127 -2.43 19.21 -4.39
C MET A 127 -2.29 20.51 -5.17
N GLU A 128 -1.87 21.60 -4.52
CA GLU A 128 -1.60 22.87 -5.18
C GLU A 128 -0.46 22.75 -6.20
N LEU A 129 0.65 22.09 -5.83
CA LEU A 129 1.75 21.86 -6.77
C LEU A 129 1.34 20.99 -7.95
N ARG A 130 0.48 20.00 -7.72
CA ARG A 130 -0.09 19.17 -8.78
C ARG A 130 -0.97 19.96 -9.73
N LYS A 131 -1.81 20.87 -9.21
CA LYS A 131 -2.63 21.79 -10.01
C LYS A 131 -1.74 22.68 -10.89
N ASN A 132 -0.60 23.11 -10.36
CA ASN A 132 0.39 23.92 -11.07
C ASN A 132 1.33 23.10 -12.00
N GLY A 133 1.07 21.79 -12.18
CA GLY A 133 1.86 20.92 -13.06
C GLY A 133 3.29 20.63 -12.57
N ARG A 134 3.65 21.00 -11.32
CA ARG A 134 4.99 20.81 -10.80
C ARG A 134 5.21 19.36 -10.33
N PRO A 135 6.35 18.73 -10.69
CA PRO A 135 6.66 17.39 -10.23
C PRO A 135 6.99 17.39 -8.74
N VAL A 136 6.20 16.66 -7.95
CA VAL A 136 6.46 16.50 -6.53
C VAL A 136 7.43 15.33 -6.28
N THR A 137 8.66 15.66 -5.89
CA THR A 137 9.67 14.67 -5.52
C THR A 137 9.61 14.28 -4.04
N THR A 138 10.27 13.19 -3.69
CA THR A 138 10.39 12.78 -2.27
C THR A 138 11.23 13.77 -1.46
N ALA A 139 12.19 14.43 -2.09
CA ALA A 139 13.01 15.44 -1.42
C ALA A 139 12.18 16.67 -1.07
N TRP A 140 11.34 17.14 -1.99
CA TRP A 140 10.37 18.21 -1.72
C TRP A 140 9.47 17.85 -0.54
N ALA A 141 8.87 16.65 -0.55
CA ALA A 141 7.91 16.27 0.48
C ALA A 141 8.54 16.22 1.87
N ARG A 142 9.79 15.75 1.97
CA ARG A 142 10.54 15.78 3.22
C ARG A 142 10.85 17.18 3.67
N LYS A 143 11.37 18.03 2.76
CA LYS A 143 11.71 19.41 3.09
C LYS A 143 10.47 20.14 3.61
N ARG A 144 9.34 20.02 2.89
CA ARG A 144 8.09 20.66 3.27
C ARG A 144 7.51 20.11 4.58
N ALA A 145 7.59 18.80 4.80
CA ALA A 145 7.17 18.21 6.07
C ALA A 145 8.02 18.71 7.25
N ILE A 146 9.33 18.89 7.05
CA ILE A 146 10.23 19.46 8.06
C ILE A 146 9.82 20.90 8.36
N GLU A 147 9.61 21.72 7.33
CA GLU A 147 9.16 23.12 7.46
C GLU A 147 7.86 23.20 8.28
N ILE A 148 6.83 22.47 7.88
CA ILE A 148 5.53 22.42 8.59
C ILE A 148 5.72 21.97 10.06
N PHE A 149 6.54 20.94 10.28
CA PHE A 149 6.82 20.45 11.62
C PHE A 149 7.52 21.50 12.47
N THR A 150 8.53 22.19 11.92
CA THR A 150 9.25 23.26 12.62
C THR A 150 8.39 24.48 12.92
N GLU A 151 7.48 24.85 12.00
CA GLU A 151 6.52 25.94 12.19
C GLU A 151 5.52 25.62 13.31
N SER A 152 5.10 24.35 13.42
CA SER A 152 4.12 23.91 14.43
C SER A 152 4.70 23.72 15.83
N LEU A 153 6.03 23.67 15.99
CA LEU A 153 6.68 23.38 17.27
C LEU A 153 7.11 24.66 17.98
N LEU A 154 6.60 24.86 19.21
CA LEU A 154 7.06 25.94 20.10
C LEU A 154 8.53 25.78 20.55
N SER A 155 9.10 24.57 20.50
CA SER A 155 10.46 24.30 20.99
C SER A 155 11.26 23.37 20.06
N LYS A 156 12.50 23.76 19.79
CA LYS A 156 13.46 23.08 18.89
C LYS A 156 13.81 21.65 19.30
N GLU A 157 13.58 21.25 20.55
CA GLU A 157 13.90 19.90 21.03
C GLU A 157 12.99 18.81 20.44
N HIS A 158 11.75 19.17 20.11
CA HIS A 158 10.74 18.24 19.59
C HIS A 158 10.99 17.85 18.12
N VAL A 159 11.89 18.54 17.42
CA VAL A 159 12.26 18.24 16.02
C VAL A 159 12.79 16.81 15.88
N LYS A 160 13.45 16.27 16.92
CA LYS A 160 13.99 14.91 16.92
C LYS A 160 12.93 13.81 17.09
N LEU A 161 11.70 14.15 17.49
CA LEU A 161 10.65 13.15 17.71
C LEU A 161 10.11 12.55 16.42
N PHE A 162 10.30 13.23 15.29
CA PHE A 162 9.79 12.79 14.00
C PHE A 162 10.92 12.52 13.01
N THR A 163 11.05 11.25 12.60
CA THR A 163 12.23 10.76 11.87
C THR A 163 12.13 10.88 10.35
N PHE A 164 11.06 11.50 9.81
CA PHE A 164 10.79 11.72 8.37
C PHE A 164 11.19 10.52 7.48
N SER A 165 10.97 9.31 8.01
CA SER A 165 11.58 8.09 7.48
C SER A 165 11.00 7.69 6.13
N ASN A 166 11.69 6.80 5.40
CA ASN A 166 11.13 6.18 4.20
C ASN A 166 9.79 5.48 4.50
N GLY A 167 9.67 4.80 5.65
CA GLY A 167 8.45 4.12 6.05
C GLY A 167 7.28 5.07 6.27
N TRP A 168 7.51 6.19 6.96
CA TRP A 168 6.51 7.23 7.12
C TRP A 168 6.02 7.76 5.75
N TRP A 169 6.94 8.08 4.85
CA TRP A 169 6.60 8.59 3.52
C TRP A 169 5.78 7.59 2.69
N GLN A 170 6.08 6.28 2.78
CA GLN A 170 5.26 5.26 2.13
C GLN A 170 3.87 5.19 2.74
N GLY A 171 3.77 5.26 4.07
CA GLY A 171 2.50 5.32 4.79
C GLY A 171 1.66 6.53 4.38
N PHE A 172 2.27 7.73 4.31
CA PHE A 172 1.59 8.95 3.86
C PHE A 172 1.00 8.77 2.46
N LYS A 173 1.81 8.28 1.50
CA LYS A 173 1.31 8.01 0.15
C LYS A 173 0.17 7.00 0.13
N SER A 174 0.25 5.96 0.95
CA SER A 174 -0.79 4.94 1.05
C SER A 174 -2.09 5.53 1.61
N ARG A 175 -2.01 6.35 2.66
CA ARG A 175 -3.19 6.97 3.30
C ARG A 175 -3.93 7.94 2.38
N PHE A 176 -3.18 8.74 1.61
CA PHE A 176 -3.75 9.72 0.68
C PHE A 176 -3.88 9.21 -0.76
N ASN A 177 -3.70 7.90 -0.99
CA ASN A 177 -3.76 7.27 -2.32
C ASN A 177 -2.86 7.96 -3.39
N ILE A 178 -1.69 8.42 -2.98
CA ILE A 178 -0.75 9.15 -3.83
C ILE A 178 0.11 8.17 -4.64
N VAL A 179 -0.13 8.15 -5.95
CA VAL A 179 0.70 7.41 -6.90
C VAL A 179 1.82 8.29 -7.47
N LYS A 180 3.06 7.78 -7.43
CA LYS A 180 4.19 8.39 -8.17
C LYS A 180 3.99 8.13 -9.68
N ARG A 181 3.21 8.98 -10.34
CA ARG A 181 3.17 8.99 -11.80
C ARG A 181 4.51 9.52 -12.31
N ARG A 182 5.17 8.76 -13.19
CA ARG A 182 6.33 9.24 -13.95
C ARG A 182 5.82 10.37 -14.87
N VAL A 183 6.47 11.53 -14.84
CA VAL A 183 6.22 12.57 -15.83
C VAL A 183 6.73 12.03 -17.16
N ILE A 184 5.81 11.68 -18.06
CA ILE A 184 6.15 11.35 -19.44
C ILE A 184 6.49 12.66 -20.17
N LYS A 185 7.55 12.67 -20.99
CA LYS A 185 7.89 13.84 -21.81
C LYS A 185 6.73 14.11 -22.78
N GLN A 186 6.49 15.37 -23.17
CA GLN A 186 5.47 15.72 -24.17
C GLN A 186 5.61 14.95 -25.50
N ALA A 187 6.80 14.43 -25.83
CA ALA A 187 7.02 13.51 -26.96
C ALA A 187 6.26 12.18 -26.87
N THR A 188 5.56 11.93 -25.75
CA THR A 188 4.64 10.80 -25.54
C THR A 188 3.18 11.24 -25.51
N GLN A 189 2.86 12.50 -25.85
CA GLN A 189 1.50 12.82 -26.29
C GLN A 189 1.21 11.88 -27.45
N GLN A 190 0.21 11.02 -27.29
CA GLN A 190 -0.25 10.22 -28.41
C GLN A 190 -0.71 11.20 -29.50
N PRO A 191 -0.36 10.98 -30.77
CA PRO A 191 -0.93 11.76 -31.86
C PRO A 191 -2.44 11.82 -31.70
N GLU A 192 -3.05 12.97 -31.96
CA GLU A 192 -4.48 13.25 -31.75
C GLU A 192 -5.39 12.14 -32.32
N ALA A 193 -4.96 11.53 -33.44
CA ALA A 193 -5.59 10.36 -34.06
C ALA A 193 -5.80 9.14 -33.13
N LEU A 194 -4.92 8.91 -32.14
CA LEU A 194 -5.06 7.80 -31.18
C LEU A 194 -5.99 8.12 -30.01
N ALA A 195 -6.30 9.40 -29.76
CA ALA A 195 -7.26 9.78 -28.73
C ALA A 195 -8.68 9.30 -29.07
N GLU A 196 -9.05 9.33 -30.36
CA GLU A 196 -10.31 8.80 -30.86
C GLU A 196 -10.41 7.27 -30.72
N VAL A 197 -9.31 6.57 -31.01
CA VAL A 197 -9.22 5.11 -30.87
C VAL A 197 -9.35 4.70 -29.39
N CYS A 198 -8.63 5.37 -28.49
CA CYS A 198 -8.74 5.15 -27.05
C CYS A 198 -10.14 5.48 -26.52
N GLY A 199 -10.77 6.55 -27.01
CA GLY A 199 -12.15 6.90 -26.67
C GLY A 199 -13.16 5.84 -27.10
N SER A 200 -13.00 5.31 -28.30
CA SER A 200 -13.84 4.23 -28.85
C SER A 200 -13.68 2.92 -28.07
N PHE A 201 -12.44 2.55 -27.72
CA PHE A 201 -12.16 1.39 -26.88
C PHE A 201 -12.77 1.52 -25.48
N ASN A 202 -12.66 2.69 -24.84
CA ASN A 202 -13.29 2.92 -23.53
C ASN A 202 -14.82 2.85 -23.59
N LYS A 203 -15.46 3.35 -24.66
CA LYS A 203 -16.90 3.20 -24.88
C LYS A 203 -17.28 1.72 -25.05
N PHE A 204 -16.48 0.94 -25.77
CA PHE A 204 -16.68 -0.51 -25.92
C PHE A 204 -16.61 -1.25 -24.58
N ILE A 205 -15.60 -0.98 -23.75
CA ILE A 205 -15.48 -1.59 -22.41
C ILE A 205 -16.68 -1.24 -21.53
N ARG A 206 -17.11 0.03 -21.51
CA ARG A 206 -18.31 0.44 -20.75
C ARG A 206 -19.58 -0.23 -21.27
N ARG A 207 -19.71 -0.43 -22.58
CA ARG A 207 -20.85 -1.15 -23.17
C ARG A 207 -20.88 -2.61 -22.73
N ILE A 208 -19.73 -3.29 -22.70
CA ILE A 208 -19.65 -4.68 -22.21
C ILE A 208 -20.04 -4.74 -20.73
N GLN A 209 -19.55 -3.82 -19.90
CA GLN A 209 -19.84 -3.80 -18.46
C GLN A 209 -21.30 -3.49 -18.11
N HIS A 210 -22.06 -2.86 -19.00
CA HIS A 210 -23.49 -2.56 -18.80
C HIS A 210 -24.43 -3.62 -19.40
N ASN A 211 -23.89 -4.54 -20.21
CA ASN A 211 -24.65 -5.62 -20.84
C ASN A 211 -24.48 -6.97 -20.11
N GLU A 212 -23.81 -6.98 -18.96
CA GLU A 212 -23.84 -8.03 -17.93
C GLU A 212 -24.68 -7.54 -16.74
#